data_AF-A0A4Y2ATN6-F1
#
_entry.id   AF-A0A4Y2ATN6-F1
#
_cell.length_a   1.000
_cell.length_b   1.000
_cell.length_c   1.000
_cell.angle_alpha   90.00
_cell.angle_beta   90.00
_cell.angle_gamma   90.00
#
_symmetry.space_group_name_H-M   'P 1'
#
loop_
_entity.id
_entity.type
_entity.pdbx_description
1 polymer ?
#
loop_
_entity_poly.entity_id
_entity_poly.type
_entity_poly.pdbx_seq_one_letter_code
_entity_poly.pdbx_strand_id
1 'polypeptide(L)'
;MKQFIKSLPKDGECFRYLCSKFPKLSEVKLREGVFTSPDIRKLLSGSLFSETMEDKEKEPWDSFKDVVQRVCGLLKTLSSKPLYKAC
;
A
#
# COMPACT_ATOMS: atom_id res chain seq x y z
N MET A 1 -1.73 -5.49 -2.80
CA MET A 1 -2.61 -4.76 -1.88
C MET A 1 -3.87 -5.54 -1.56
N LYS A 2 -4.80 -5.75 -2.52
CA LYS A 2 -6.08 -6.42 -2.28
C LYS A 2 -5.98 -7.76 -1.54
N GLN A 3 -5.10 -8.65 -1.99
CA GLN A 3 -4.93 -9.98 -1.36
C GLN A 3 -4.36 -9.88 0.06
N PHE A 4 -3.34 -9.05 0.28
CA PHE A 4 -2.75 -8.82 1.61
C PHE A 4 -3.80 -8.34 2.62
N ILE A 5 -4.63 -7.37 2.25
CA ILE A 5 -5.65 -6.82 3.15
C ILE A 5 -6.78 -7.83 3.39
N LYS A 6 -7.08 -8.67 2.40
CA LYS A 6 -8.04 -9.77 2.57
C LYS A 6 -7.54 -10.80 3.58
N SER A 7 -6.25 -11.12 3.57
CA SER A 7 -5.64 -12.07 4.52
C SER A 7 -5.41 -11.50 5.92
N LEU A 8 -5.46 -10.18 6.12
CA LEU A 8 -5.35 -9.60 7.47
C LEU A 8 -6.53 -10.01 8.36
N PRO A 9 -6.28 -10.31 9.66
CA PRO A 9 -7.32 -10.51 10.65
C PRO A 9 -8.18 -9.24 10.78
N LYS A 10 -9.50 -9.40 10.80
CA LYS A 10 -10.46 -8.26 10.76
C LYS A 10 -10.59 -7.53 12.10
N ASP A 11 -10.16 -8.20 13.15
CA ASP A 11 -10.06 -7.78 14.54
C ASP A 11 -8.64 -7.33 14.92
N GLY A 12 -7.66 -7.54 14.02
CA GLY A 12 -6.26 -7.18 14.25
C GLY A 12 -6.00 -5.68 14.34
N GLU A 13 -4.93 -5.29 15.04
CA GLU A 13 -4.48 -3.90 15.18
C GLU A 13 -4.27 -3.25 13.80
N CYS A 14 -3.71 -4.02 12.86
CA CYS A 14 -3.45 -3.63 11.49
C CYS A 14 -4.73 -3.18 10.76
N PHE A 15 -5.84 -3.91 10.91
CA PHE A 15 -7.12 -3.52 10.30
C PHE A 15 -7.75 -2.31 11.00
N ARG A 16 -7.67 -2.25 12.34
CA ARG A 16 -8.13 -1.08 13.12
C ARG A 16 -7.39 0.20 12.70
N TYR A 17 -6.08 0.12 12.45
CA TYR A 17 -5.31 1.23 11.93
C TYR A 17 -5.77 1.67 10.55
N LEU A 18 -6.07 0.74 9.63
CA LEU A 18 -6.57 1.08 8.30
C LEU A 18 -7.90 1.85 8.38
N CYS A 19 -8.83 1.43 9.24
CA CYS A 19 -10.08 2.14 9.48
C CYS A 19 -9.83 3.57 9.99
N SER A 20 -8.89 3.76 10.92
CA SER A 20 -8.52 5.07 11.46
C SER A 20 -7.81 5.96 10.43
N LYS A 21 -6.92 5.39 9.62
CA LYS A 21 -6.11 6.14 8.64
C LYS A 21 -6.91 6.59 7.41
N PHE A 22 -7.93 5.82 7.06
CA PHE A 22 -8.81 6.05 5.92
C PHE A 22 -10.29 6.14 6.33
N PRO A 23 -10.68 7.14 7.14
CA PRO A 23 -12.05 7.24 7.64
C PRO A 23 -13.07 7.52 6.52
N LYS A 24 -12.60 7.96 5.34
CA LYS A 24 -13.43 8.17 4.14
C LYS A 24 -13.73 6.88 3.37
N LEU A 25 -12.99 5.80 3.64
CA LEU A 25 -13.25 4.49 3.04
C LEU A 25 -14.21 3.73 3.96
N SER A 26 -15.30 3.23 3.38
CA SER A 26 -16.18 2.29 4.09
C SER A 26 -15.41 1.03 4.49
N GLU A 27 -15.78 0.42 5.61
CA GLU A 27 -15.20 -0.84 6.05
C GLU A 27 -15.23 -1.93 4.97
N VAL A 28 -16.29 -2.00 4.16
CA VAL A 28 -16.41 -2.94 3.04
C VAL A 28 -15.26 -2.75 2.03
N LYS A 29 -15.01 -1.52 1.58
CA LYS A 29 -13.89 -1.19 0.69
C LYS A 29 -12.53 -1.56 1.30
N LEU A 30 -12.36 -1.32 2.61
CA LEU A 30 -11.15 -1.72 3.33
C LEU A 30 -11.00 -3.25 3.34
N ARG A 31 -12.05 -4.00 3.71
CA ARG A 31 -12.04 -5.47 3.72
C ARG A 31 -11.78 -6.08 2.34
N GLU A 32 -12.35 -5.48 1.30
CA GLU A 32 -12.11 -5.88 -0.08
C GLU A 32 -10.75 -5.45 -0.62
N GLY A 33 -9.99 -4.65 0.14
CA GLY A 33 -8.69 -4.14 -0.22
C GLY A 33 -8.74 -3.21 -1.44
N VAL A 34 -9.83 -2.46 -1.57
CA VAL A 34 -10.06 -1.48 -2.64
C VAL A 34 -9.44 -0.15 -2.22
N PHE A 35 -8.26 0.14 -2.77
CA PHE A 35 -7.50 1.36 -2.53
C PHE A 35 -7.18 2.04 -3.85
N THR A 36 -7.19 3.37 -3.85
CA THR A 36 -6.69 4.15 -4.99
C THR A 36 -5.17 4.30 -4.93
N SER A 37 -4.53 4.70 -6.03
CA SER A 37 -3.08 4.95 -6.04
C SER A 37 -2.63 5.97 -4.97
N PRO A 38 -3.34 7.09 -4.74
CA PRO A 38 -3.07 7.98 -3.61
C PRO A 38 -3.15 7.31 -2.24
N ASP A 39 -4.16 6.45 -2.02
CA ASP A 39 -4.33 5.77 -0.74
C ASP A 39 -3.17 4.81 -0.46
N ILE A 40 -2.75 4.05 -1.48
CA ILE A 40 -1.60 3.15 -1.39
C ILE A 40 -0.34 3.94 -1.07
N ARG A 41 -0.09 5.07 -1.74
CA ARG A 41 1.06 5.94 -1.44
C ARG A 41 1.03 6.45 -0.01
N LYS A 42 -0.15 6.90 0.47
CA LYS A 42 -0.33 7.37 1.85
C LYS A 42 -0.06 6.26 2.87
N LEU A 43 -0.47 5.03 2.57
CA LEU A 43 -0.20 3.89 3.43
C LEU A 43 1.29 3.56 3.48
N LEU A 44 1.97 3.54 2.32
CA LEU A 44 3.40 3.24 2.23
C LEU A 44 4.29 4.33 2.85
N SER A 45 3.83 5.59 2.86
CA SER A 45 4.56 6.70 3.49
C SER A 45 4.49 6.72 5.02
N GLY A 46 3.56 5.97 5.62
CA GLY A 46 3.37 5.97 7.07
C GLY A 46 4.14 4.85 7.73
N SER A 47 5.11 5.18 8.59
CA SER A 47 5.85 4.19 9.40
C SER A 47 4.93 3.39 10.34
N LEU A 48 3.89 4.04 10.86
CA LEU A 48 2.99 3.51 11.89
C LEU A 48 2.20 2.27 11.45
N PHE A 49 2.05 2.01 10.14
CA PHE A 49 1.33 0.82 9.70
C PHE A 49 2.14 -0.47 9.96
N SER A 50 3.46 -0.43 9.75
CA SER A 50 4.34 -1.57 10.04
C SER A 50 4.44 -1.84 11.54
N GLU A 51 4.23 -0.83 12.39
CA GLU A 51 4.20 -0.99 13.86
C GLU A 51 2.94 -1.74 14.33
N THR A 52 1.85 -1.68 13.57
CA THR A 52 0.58 -2.37 13.88
C THR A 52 0.54 -3.84 13.41
N MET A 53 1.62 -4.31 12.78
CA MET A 53 1.73 -5.67 12.25
C MET A 53 2.34 -6.62 13.26
N GLU A 54 1.79 -7.83 13.31
CA GLU A 54 2.48 -8.95 13.96
C GLU A 54 3.72 -9.36 13.15
N ASP A 55 4.69 -10.03 13.79
CA ASP A 55 5.96 -10.39 13.14
C ASP A 55 5.77 -11.22 11.87
N LYS A 56 4.75 -12.10 11.85
CA LYS A 56 4.38 -12.91 10.68
C LYS A 56 3.85 -12.09 9.49
N GLU A 57 3.38 -10.87 9.74
CA GLU A 57 2.80 -9.97 8.73
C GLU A 57 3.85 -8.96 8.20
N LYS A 58 4.91 -8.69 8.97
CA LYS A 58 5.96 -7.72 8.62
C LYS A 58 6.75 -8.13 7.38
N GLU A 59 7.23 -9.38 7.30
CA GLU A 59 8.01 -9.84 6.14
C GLU A 59 7.23 -9.74 4.81
N PRO A 60 5.99 -10.26 4.72
CA PRO A 60 5.18 -10.10 3.52
C PRO A 60 4.89 -8.63 3.19
N TRP A 61 4.76 -7.77 4.22
CA TRP A 61 4.55 -6.35 4.03
C TRP A 61 5.80 -5.62 3.51
N ASP A 62 6.98 -5.93 4.03
CA ASP A 62 8.24 -5.35 3.57
C ASP A 62 8.51 -5.74 2.11
N SER A 63 8.28 -7.01 1.76
CA SER A 63 8.34 -7.49 0.37
C SER A 63 7.35 -6.72 -0.53
N PHE A 64 6.15 -6.44 -0.03
CA PHE A 64 5.16 -5.66 -0.77
C PHE A 64 5.60 -4.20 -0.96
N LYS A 65 6.15 -3.55 0.08
CA LYS A 65 6.67 -2.18 0.01
C LYS A 65 7.73 -2.07 -1.08
N ASP A 66 8.67 -3.01 -1.12
CA ASP A 66 9.75 -3.05 -2.12
C ASP A 66 9.23 -3.17 -3.55
N VAL A 67 8.26 -4.06 -3.79
CA VAL A 67 7.63 -4.21 -5.10
C VAL A 67 6.94 -2.92 -5.52
N VAL A 68 6.15 -2.30 -4.65
CA VAL A 68 5.43 -1.06 -4.99
C VAL A 68 6.39 0.11 -5.19
N GLN A 69 7.44 0.21 -4.40
CA GLN A 69 8.45 1.25 -4.52
C GLN A 69 9.22 1.11 -5.85
N ARG A 70 9.57 -0.12 -6.25
CA ARG A 70 10.18 -0.40 -7.56
C ARG A 70 9.26 -0.04 -8.71
N VAL A 71 7.99 -0.43 -8.66
CA VAL A 71 7.00 -0.11 -9.70
C VAL A 71 6.73 1.40 -9.78
N CYS A 72 6.57 2.08 -8.64
CA CYS A 72 6.40 3.53 -8.61
C CYS A 72 7.66 4.28 -9.10
N GLY A 73 8.85 3.80 -8.75
CA GLY A 73 10.12 4.33 -9.24
C GLY A 73 10.25 4.17 -10.75
N LEU A 74 9.89 3.00 -11.30
CA LEU A 74 9.87 2.75 -12.73
C LEU A 74 8.88 3.68 -13.47
N LEU A 75 7.70 3.91 -12.92
CA LEU A 75 6.72 4.85 -13.51
C LEU A 75 7.25 6.29 -13.54
N LYS A 76 8.02 6.70 -12.53
CA LYS A 76 8.67 8.02 -12.50
C LYS A 76 9.77 8.14 -13.57
N THR A 77 10.58 7.11 -13.77
CA THR A 77 11.67 7.13 -14.77
C THR A 77 11.16 7.00 -16.20
N LEU A 78 10.03 6.32 -16.42
CA LEU A 78 9.33 6.31 -17.71
C LEU A 78 8.66 7.65 -18.01
N SER A 79 8.14 8.34 -16.98
CA SER A 79 7.55 9.68 -17.12
C SER A 79 8.58 10.80 -17.31
N SER A 80 9.86 10.58 -16.97
CA SER A 80 10.92 11.59 -17.09
C SER A 80 11.75 11.46 -18.37
N LYS A 81 11.46 10.50 -19.25
CA LYS A 81 12.10 10.42 -20.56
C LYS A 81 11.25 11.16 -21.59
N PRO A 82 11.68 12.32 -22.11
CA PRO A 82 11.04 12.88 -23.29
C PRO A 82 11.26 11.90 -24.45
N LEU A 83 10.17 11.30 -24.95
CA LEU A 83 10.14 10.56 -26.20
C LEU A 83 10.20 11.54 -27.38
N TYR A 84 11.28 12.32 -27.48
CA TYR A 84 11.71 12.94 -28.73
C TYR A 84 13.17 13.35 -28.60
N LYS A 85 14.04 12.53 -29.18
CA LYS A 85 15.24 12.90 -29.95
C LYS A 85 16.00 11.61 -30.24
N ALA A 86 15.41 10.85 -31.15
CA ALA A 86 16.19 10.02 -32.06
C ALA A 86 16.19 10.78 -33.40
N CYS A 87 17.19 11.63 -33.58
CA CYS A 87 17.72 12.05 -34.88
C CYS A 87 19.21 11.79 -34.81
#